data_AF-A0A830EGW4-F1
#
_entry.id   AF-A0A830EGW4-F1
#
_cell.length_a   1.000
_cell.length_b   1.000
_cell.length_c   1.000
_cell.angle_alpha   90.00
_cell.angle_beta   90.00
_cell.angle_gamma   90.00
#
_symmetry.space_group_name_H-M   'P 1'
#
loop_
_entity.id
_entity.type
_entity.pdbx_description
1 polymer ?
#
loop_
_entity_poly.entity_id
_entity_poly.type
_entity_poly.pdbx_seq_one_letter_code
_entity_poly.pdbx_strand_id
1 'polypeptide(L)'
;MLSAVAGAPNKPDYLQTVELVLILVALATLFVPAIIFWYNNQPFHIYIDWDPADPEPIDRRLKDKGLVDSEKGDVSEVDPSAIIRVYIDKSISGYKLKIKSRGSIEAEPVYGPPNSTFNSDTNTLECDEIKDWKFYFPLKIAEHEEYEGGDLERLTEIKDVGQSGRTLLTLEVL
;
A
#
# COMPACT_ATOMS: atom_id res chain seq x y z
N MET A 1 53.27 17.59 56.09
CA MET A 1 52.25 18.21 55.22
C MET A 1 51.63 17.12 54.37
N LEU A 2 50.43 16.64 54.73
CA LEU A 2 49.63 15.73 53.90
C LEU A 2 48.26 16.38 53.83
N SER A 3 47.96 16.99 52.68
CA SER A 3 46.65 17.51 52.35
C SER A 3 45.82 16.33 51.85
N ALA A 4 44.89 15.87 52.69
CA ALA A 4 43.86 14.94 52.25
C ALA A 4 42.81 15.75 51.49
N VAL A 5 42.79 15.61 50.17
CA VAL A 5 41.70 16.07 49.32
C VAL A 5 40.45 15.29 49.72
N ALA A 6 39.46 16.01 50.24
CA ALA A 6 38.16 15.45 50.60
C ALA A 6 37.50 14.88 49.34
N GLY A 7 37.26 13.56 49.34
CA GLY A 7 36.46 12.90 48.33
C GLY A 7 35.03 13.45 48.33
N ALA A 8 34.51 13.73 47.14
CA ALA A 8 33.12 14.15 46.98
C ALA A 8 32.18 13.15 47.65
N PRO A 9 31.16 13.60 48.40
CA PRO A 9 30.23 12.69 49.05
C PRO A 9 29.50 11.87 47.99
N ASN A 10 29.52 10.53 48.13
CA ASN A 10 28.73 9.64 47.31
C ASN A 10 27.24 10.02 47.44
N LYS A 11 26.61 10.38 46.33
CA LYS A 11 25.15 10.58 46.31
C LYS A 11 24.48 9.27 46.75
N PRO A 12 23.46 9.33 47.62
CA PRO A 12 22.73 8.13 48.01
C PRO A 12 22.05 7.49 46.79
N ASP A 13 22.07 6.15 46.72
CA ASP A 13 21.65 5.35 45.55
C ASP A 13 20.24 5.66 45.04
N TYR A 14 19.32 6.10 45.92
CA TYR A 14 17.97 6.48 45.54
C TYR A 14 17.92 7.76 44.69
N LEU A 15 18.81 8.74 44.95
CA LEU A 15 18.87 9.97 44.15
C LEU A 15 19.41 9.68 42.76
N GLN A 16 20.39 8.79 42.63
CA GLN A 16 20.89 8.34 41.33
C GLN A 16 19.80 7.61 40.53
N THR A 17 19.02 6.76 41.19
CA THR A 17 17.92 6.03 40.55
C THR A 17 16.83 7.00 40.03
N VAL A 18 16.46 8.00 40.83
CA VAL A 18 15.48 9.02 40.44
C VAL A 18 15.99 9.89 39.28
N GLU A 19 17.26 10.30 39.32
CA GLU A 19 17.90 11.04 38.22
C GLU A 19 17.86 10.24 36.91
N LEU A 20 18.15 8.93 36.97
CA LEU A 20 18.16 8.04 35.80
C LEU A 20 16.76 7.86 35.20
N VAL A 21 15.74 7.71 36.04
CA VAL A 21 14.33 7.64 35.59
C VAL A 21 13.92 8.95 34.91
N LEU A 22 14.24 10.10 35.49
CA LEU A 22 13.90 11.40 34.89
C LEU A 22 14.59 11.62 33.54
N ILE A 23 15.86 11.20 33.41
CA ILE A 23 16.59 11.25 32.14
C ILE A 23 15.92 10.36 31.09
N LEU A 24 15.55 9.11 31.45
CA LEU A 24 14.86 8.21 30.52
C LEU A 24 13.50 8.74 30.10
N VAL A 25 12.73 9.32 31.02
CA VAL A 25 11.44 9.95 30.69
C VAL A 25 11.64 11.15 29.76
N ALA A 26 12.61 12.02 30.05
CA ALA A 26 12.92 13.16 29.18
C ALA A 26 13.34 12.71 27.77
N LEU A 27 14.21 11.70 27.66
CA LEU A 27 14.60 11.10 26.38
C LEU A 27 13.38 10.48 25.67
N ALA A 28 12.55 9.72 26.38
CA ALA A 28 11.35 9.10 25.80
C ALA A 28 10.38 10.17 25.27
N THR A 29 10.16 11.27 25.98
CA THR A 29 9.28 12.35 25.51
C THR A 29 9.78 13.03 24.24
N LEU A 30 11.08 12.94 23.94
CA LEU A 30 11.68 13.51 22.74
C LEU A 30 11.71 12.50 21.58
N PHE A 31 12.14 11.25 21.86
CA PHE A 31 12.33 10.23 20.82
C PHE A 31 11.05 9.50 20.44
N VAL A 32 10.12 9.24 21.37
CA VAL A 32 8.90 8.49 21.06
C VAL A 32 8.05 9.20 20.01
N PRO A 33 7.75 10.52 20.11
CA PRO A 33 7.00 11.22 19.07
C PRO A 33 7.74 11.23 17.72
N ALA A 34 9.07 11.36 17.74
CA ALA A 34 9.88 11.34 16.53
C ALA A 34 9.85 9.97 15.82
N ILE A 35 9.94 8.88 16.58
CA ILE A 35 9.84 7.51 16.05
C ILE A 35 8.43 7.24 15.52
N ILE A 36 7.39 7.64 16.25
CA ILE A 36 5.99 7.52 15.80
C ILE A 36 5.79 8.31 14.50
N PHE A 37 6.27 9.56 14.45
CA PHE A 37 6.19 10.39 13.25
C PHE A 37 6.93 9.75 12.09
N TRP A 38 8.15 9.26 12.30
CA TRP A 38 8.93 8.60 11.26
C TRP A 38 8.24 7.33 10.73
N TYR A 39 7.70 6.49 11.62
CA TYR A 39 6.96 5.28 11.23
C TYR A 39 5.68 5.62 10.44
N ASN A 40 4.96 6.66 10.84
CA ASN A 40 3.75 7.10 10.15
C ASN A 40 4.05 7.77 8.80
N ASN A 41 5.17 8.48 8.68
CA ASN A 41 5.56 9.25 7.49
C ASN A 41 6.68 8.59 6.68
N GLN A 42 6.85 7.27 6.76
CA GLN A 42 7.74 6.58 5.83
C GLN A 42 7.29 6.87 4.38
N PRO A 43 8.24 7.16 3.48
CA PRO A 43 7.92 7.54 2.11
C PRO A 43 7.08 6.46 1.44
N PHE A 44 6.01 6.88 0.75
CA PHE A 44 5.18 5.98 -0.03
C PHE A 44 6.00 5.48 -1.22
N HIS A 45 6.35 4.20 -1.20
CA HIS A 45 7.11 3.61 -2.30
C HIS A 45 6.19 3.15 -3.45
N ILE A 46 4.87 3.09 -3.23
CA ILE A 46 3.87 2.81 -4.26
C ILE A 46 2.84 3.93 -4.25
N TYR A 47 2.61 4.53 -5.41
CA TYR A 47 1.55 5.50 -5.66
C TYR A 47 0.59 4.94 -6.70
N ILE A 48 -0.71 5.07 -6.44
CA ILE A 48 -1.76 4.55 -7.32
C ILE A 48 -2.69 5.70 -7.69
N ASP A 49 -3.06 5.75 -8.96
CA ASP A 49 -4.01 6.68 -9.53
C ASP A 49 -5.02 5.90 -10.40
N TRP A 50 -6.15 6.50 -10.76
CA TRP A 50 -7.18 5.84 -11.56
C TRP A 50 -7.84 6.79 -12.54
N ASP A 51 -8.26 6.23 -13.66
CA ASP A 51 -9.16 6.88 -14.61
C ASP A 51 -10.37 5.97 -14.89
N PRO A 52 -11.57 6.50 -15.16
CA PRO A 52 -12.66 5.70 -15.68
C PRO A 52 -12.24 5.05 -17.00
N ALA A 53 -12.63 3.80 -17.23
CA ALA A 53 -12.43 3.18 -18.53
C ALA A 53 -13.45 3.79 -19.49
N ASP A 54 -12.98 4.54 -20.49
CA ASP A 54 -13.86 5.03 -21.55
C ASP A 54 -14.44 3.83 -22.32
N PRO A 55 -15.73 3.85 -22.72
CA PRO A 55 -16.36 2.79 -23.51
C PRO A 55 -15.85 2.69 -24.96
N GLU A 56 -14.83 3.46 -25.34
CA GLU A 56 -14.15 3.33 -26.63
C GLU A 56 -13.03 2.29 -26.54
N PRO A 57 -12.75 1.52 -27.62
CA PRO A 57 -11.84 0.38 -27.56
C PRO A 57 -10.40 0.82 -27.27
N ILE A 58 -10.08 0.82 -25.98
CA ILE A 58 -8.76 0.92 -25.34
C ILE A 58 -7.75 -0.10 -25.94
N ASP A 59 -8.26 -1.08 -26.67
CA ASP A 59 -7.57 -2.23 -27.25
C ASP A 59 -6.50 -1.88 -28.31
N ARG A 60 -6.59 -0.76 -29.03
CA ARG A 60 -5.59 -0.43 -30.08
C ARG A 60 -4.35 0.32 -29.61
N ARG A 61 -4.49 1.25 -28.65
CA ARG A 61 -3.35 2.11 -28.23
C ARG A 61 -2.46 1.46 -27.17
N LEU A 62 -2.99 0.52 -26.40
CA LEU A 62 -2.23 -0.24 -25.40
C LEU A 62 -1.43 -1.37 -26.03
N LYS A 63 -1.99 -2.02 -27.06
CA LYS A 63 -1.33 -3.02 -27.89
C LYS A 63 -0.11 -2.45 -28.64
N ASP A 64 -0.24 -1.26 -29.23
CA ASP A 64 0.84 -0.58 -29.96
C ASP A 64 2.05 -0.17 -29.09
N LYS A 65 1.89 -0.17 -27.75
CA LYS A 65 2.97 0.16 -26.81
C LYS A 65 3.63 -1.05 -26.15
N GLY A 66 3.16 -2.28 -26.41
CA GLY A 66 3.74 -3.50 -25.86
C GLY A 66 3.66 -3.61 -24.34
N LEU A 67 2.69 -2.95 -23.71
CA LEU A 67 2.54 -2.87 -22.25
C LEU A 67 1.55 -3.91 -21.68
N VAL A 68 0.90 -4.70 -22.54
CA VAL A 68 -0.02 -5.78 -22.17
C VAL A 68 0.27 -6.97 -23.09
N ASP A 69 0.45 -8.15 -22.51
CA ASP A 69 0.69 -9.37 -23.25
C ASP A 69 -0.66 -10.08 -23.48
N SER A 70 -1.22 -9.94 -24.69
CA SER A 70 -2.54 -10.48 -25.03
C SER A 70 -2.53 -12.00 -25.26
N GLU A 71 -1.40 -12.68 -25.15
CA GLU A 71 -1.30 -14.12 -25.46
C GLU A 71 -1.98 -15.05 -24.43
N LYS A 72 -2.54 -14.52 -23.34
CA LYS A 72 -3.11 -15.34 -22.25
C LYS A 72 -4.58 -15.10 -21.88
N GLY A 73 -5.32 -14.25 -22.58
CA GLY A 73 -6.73 -14.01 -22.27
C GLY A 73 -7.56 -13.81 -23.53
N ASP A 74 -8.70 -14.50 -23.63
CA ASP A 74 -9.75 -14.15 -24.58
C ASP A 74 -10.25 -12.73 -24.27
N VAL A 75 -9.71 -11.72 -24.95
CA VAL A 75 -10.01 -10.28 -24.73
C VAL A 75 -11.41 -9.87 -25.22
N SER A 76 -12.28 -10.81 -25.62
CA SER A 76 -13.49 -10.45 -26.37
C SER A 76 -14.74 -10.11 -25.55
N GLU A 77 -14.73 -10.15 -24.22
CA GLU A 77 -16.00 -9.98 -23.46
C GLU A 77 -15.92 -9.27 -22.10
N VAL A 78 -14.79 -8.67 -21.72
CA VAL A 78 -14.68 -8.04 -20.40
C VAL A 78 -14.55 -6.53 -20.53
N ASP A 79 -15.64 -5.81 -20.21
CA ASP A 79 -15.69 -4.35 -20.15
C ASP A 79 -15.08 -3.86 -18.82
N PRO A 80 -13.89 -3.25 -18.81
CA PRO A 80 -13.28 -2.76 -17.59
C PRO A 80 -14.04 -1.53 -17.08
N SER A 81 -14.16 -1.37 -15.76
CA SER A 81 -14.85 -0.22 -15.16
C SER A 81 -13.87 0.94 -14.87
N ALA A 82 -12.61 0.61 -14.57
CA ALA A 82 -11.56 1.59 -14.28
C ALA A 82 -10.20 1.11 -14.79
N ILE A 83 -9.32 2.06 -15.13
CA ILE A 83 -7.91 1.80 -15.42
C ILE A 83 -7.08 2.28 -14.23
N ILE A 84 -6.42 1.34 -13.57
CA ILE A 84 -5.55 1.61 -12.42
C ILE A 84 -4.13 1.86 -12.92
N ARG A 85 -3.53 2.97 -12.52
CA ARG A 85 -2.13 3.31 -12.81
C ARG A 85 -1.32 3.17 -11.54
N VAL A 86 -0.23 2.40 -11.62
CA VAL A 86 0.67 2.17 -10.49
C VAL A 86 2.04 2.73 -10.82
N TYR A 87 2.58 3.48 -9.85
CA TYR A 87 3.92 4.05 -9.88
C TYR A 87 4.67 3.49 -8.69
N ILE A 88 5.79 2.83 -8.95
CA ILE A 88 6.61 2.19 -7.92
C ILE A 88 7.98 2.88 -7.87
N ASP A 89 8.46 3.14 -6.66
CA ASP A 89 9.81 3.62 -6.44
C ASP A 89 10.83 2.54 -6.85
N LYS A 90 11.90 2.96 -7.52
CA LYS A 90 12.96 2.07 -8.00
C LYS A 90 13.70 1.33 -6.89
N SER A 91 13.55 1.79 -5.65
CA SER A 91 14.11 1.16 -4.47
C SER A 91 13.43 -0.16 -4.10
N ILE A 92 12.21 -0.44 -4.62
CA ILE A 92 11.51 -1.70 -4.35
C ILE A 92 11.75 -2.71 -5.48
N SER A 93 11.95 -3.97 -5.09
CA SER A 93 12.10 -5.11 -6.01
C SER A 93 10.78 -5.81 -6.38
N GLY A 94 9.75 -5.76 -5.51
CA GLY A 94 8.47 -6.43 -5.70
C GLY A 94 7.29 -5.75 -5.02
N TYR A 95 6.06 -6.10 -5.40
CA TYR A 95 4.84 -5.56 -4.82
C TYR A 95 3.80 -6.64 -4.55
N LYS A 96 2.88 -6.36 -3.62
CA LYS A 96 1.70 -7.19 -3.34
C LYS A 96 0.48 -6.30 -3.09
N LEU A 97 -0.34 -6.16 -4.12
CA LEU A 97 -1.52 -5.30 -4.14
C LEU A 97 -2.77 -6.14 -3.89
N LYS A 98 -3.44 -5.94 -2.76
CA LYS A 98 -4.70 -6.60 -2.45
C LYS A 98 -5.88 -5.70 -2.82
N ILE A 99 -6.80 -6.24 -3.60
CA ILE A 99 -8.05 -5.57 -3.95
C ILE A 99 -9.12 -6.05 -2.96
N LYS A 100 -9.78 -5.10 -2.31
CA LYS A 100 -10.84 -5.37 -1.34
C LYS A 100 -12.07 -4.56 -1.70
N SER A 101 -13.15 -5.24 -2.04
CA SER A 101 -14.46 -4.61 -2.22
C SER A 101 -15.30 -4.69 -0.95
N ARG A 102 -16.23 -3.75 -0.80
CA ARG A 102 -17.21 -3.68 0.28
C ARG A 102 -18.60 -3.39 -0.30
N GLY A 103 -19.62 -3.87 0.39
CA GLY A 103 -21.01 -3.78 -0.07
C GLY A 103 -21.32 -4.82 -1.14
N SER A 104 -22.29 -4.52 -1.99
CA SER A 104 -22.81 -5.37 -3.06
C SER A 104 -21.93 -5.46 -4.31
N ILE A 105 -20.66 -5.04 -4.24
CA ILE A 105 -19.75 -5.02 -5.38
C ILE A 105 -18.55 -5.96 -5.18
N GLU A 106 -18.11 -6.54 -6.28
CA GLU A 106 -16.88 -7.30 -6.41
C GLU A 106 -15.96 -6.59 -7.41
N ALA A 107 -14.65 -6.63 -7.16
CA ALA A 107 -13.68 -6.04 -8.05
C ALA A 107 -12.49 -6.97 -8.26
N GLU A 108 -12.14 -7.18 -9.52
CA GLU A 108 -11.06 -8.06 -9.95
C GLU A 108 -10.28 -7.42 -11.10
N PRO A 109 -8.97 -7.67 -11.21
CA PRO A 109 -8.20 -7.22 -12.37
C PRO A 109 -8.58 -8.06 -13.59
N VAL A 110 -8.87 -7.43 -14.72
CA VAL A 110 -9.16 -8.17 -15.97
C VAL A 110 -7.91 -8.86 -16.49
N TYR A 111 -6.77 -8.18 -16.39
CA TYR A 111 -5.45 -8.74 -16.61
C TYR A 111 -4.43 -8.06 -15.70
N GLY A 112 -3.38 -8.78 -15.33
CA GLY A 112 -2.26 -8.23 -14.59
C GLY A 112 -1.22 -7.58 -15.52
N PRO A 113 -0.37 -6.68 -14.99
CA PRO A 113 0.82 -6.22 -15.70
C PRO A 113 1.81 -7.37 -15.97
N PRO A 114 2.77 -7.20 -16.89
CA PRO A 114 3.74 -8.24 -17.23
C PRO A 114 4.54 -8.72 -16.01
N ASN A 115 4.79 -10.04 -15.93
CA ASN A 115 5.50 -10.72 -14.81
C ASN A 115 4.80 -10.63 -13.45
N SER A 116 3.51 -10.30 -13.42
CA SER A 116 2.70 -10.41 -12.21
C SER A 116 1.87 -11.69 -12.19
N THR A 117 1.56 -12.15 -10.99
CA THR A 117 0.66 -13.27 -10.73
C THR A 117 -0.55 -12.74 -9.99
N PHE A 118 -1.75 -13.08 -10.48
CA PHE A 118 -2.99 -12.79 -9.77
C PHE A 118 -3.46 -14.05 -9.03
N ASN A 119 -3.70 -13.92 -7.73
CA ASN A 119 -4.28 -14.96 -6.89
C ASN A 119 -5.75 -14.62 -6.63
N SER A 120 -6.66 -15.36 -7.26
CA SER A 120 -8.12 -15.18 -7.15
C SER A 120 -8.62 -15.43 -5.73
N ASP A 121 -8.09 -16.44 -5.02
CA ASP A 121 -8.55 -16.81 -3.67
C ASP A 121 -8.33 -15.70 -2.65
N THR A 122 -7.27 -14.92 -2.83
CA THR A 122 -6.89 -13.82 -1.93
C THR A 122 -7.15 -12.44 -2.53
N ASN A 123 -7.66 -12.37 -3.76
CA ASN A 123 -7.81 -11.18 -4.59
C ASN A 123 -6.58 -10.27 -4.54
N THR A 124 -5.42 -10.87 -4.82
CA THR A 124 -4.12 -10.21 -4.65
C THR A 124 -3.28 -10.34 -5.91
N LEU A 125 -2.76 -9.20 -6.38
CA LEU A 125 -1.84 -9.08 -7.49
C LEU A 125 -0.42 -8.93 -6.95
N GLU A 126 0.47 -9.87 -7.28
CA GLU A 126 1.84 -9.90 -6.77
C GLU A 126 2.88 -9.97 -7.88
N CYS A 127 4.04 -9.39 -7.64
CA CYS A 127 5.19 -9.44 -8.54
C CYS A 127 6.48 -9.39 -7.71
N ASP A 128 7.34 -10.38 -7.88
CA ASP A 128 8.59 -10.49 -7.12
C ASP A 128 9.76 -9.74 -7.77
N GLU A 129 9.66 -9.47 -9.09
CA GLU A 129 10.71 -8.80 -9.87
C GLU A 129 10.11 -7.71 -10.78
N ILE A 130 10.16 -6.47 -10.30
CA ILE A 130 9.66 -5.30 -11.04
C ILE A 130 10.64 -4.93 -12.15
N LYS A 131 10.24 -5.16 -13.40
CA LYS A 131 10.95 -4.67 -14.60
C LYS A 131 10.53 -3.25 -14.97
N ASP A 132 9.25 -2.92 -14.77
CA ASP A 132 8.66 -1.63 -15.09
C ASP A 132 8.15 -0.93 -13.82
N TRP A 133 8.75 0.22 -13.49
CA TRP A 133 8.36 1.03 -12.33
C TRP A 133 7.07 1.83 -12.54
N LYS A 134 6.47 1.72 -13.72
CA LYS A 134 5.18 2.31 -14.06
C LYS A 134 4.42 1.32 -14.92
N PHE A 135 3.25 0.92 -14.46
CA PHE A 135 2.36 0.04 -15.21
C PHE A 135 0.90 0.44 -14.96
N TYR A 136 0.01 -0.20 -15.70
CA TYR A 136 -1.41 -0.08 -15.48
C TYR A 136 -2.05 -1.46 -15.55
N PHE A 137 -3.20 -1.59 -14.92
CA PHE A 137 -4.07 -2.74 -15.10
C PHE A 137 -5.54 -2.29 -15.07
N PRO A 138 -6.38 -2.83 -15.94
CA PRO A 138 -7.81 -2.61 -15.86
C PRO A 138 -8.41 -3.37 -14.68
N LEU A 139 -9.38 -2.73 -14.04
CA LEU A 139 -10.17 -3.26 -12.96
C LEU A 139 -11.61 -3.37 -13.44
N LYS A 140 -12.17 -4.57 -13.34
CA LYS A 140 -13.60 -4.82 -13.50
C LYS A 140 -14.26 -4.68 -12.15
N ILE A 141 -15.32 -3.90 -12.08
CA ILE A 141 -16.17 -3.79 -10.91
C ILE A 141 -17.56 -4.27 -11.32
N ALA A 142 -18.07 -5.30 -10.66
CA ALA A 142 -19.37 -5.89 -10.92
C ALA A 142 -20.21 -5.94 -9.65
N GLU A 143 -21.54 -5.92 -9.81
CA GLU A 143 -22.45 -6.20 -8.71
C GLU A 143 -22.51 -7.71 -8.46
N HIS A 144 -22.67 -8.09 -7.19
CA HIS A 144 -22.99 -9.47 -6.85
C HIS A 144 -24.36 -9.84 -7.41
N GLU A 145 -24.42 -10.90 -8.22
CA GLU A 145 -25.66 -11.35 -8.89
C GLU A 145 -26.82 -11.68 -7.92
N GLU A 146 -26.53 -11.91 -6.63
CA GLU A 146 -27.52 -12.26 -5.61
C GLU A 146 -27.99 -11.07 -4.74
N TYR A 147 -27.53 -9.84 -5.00
CA TYR A 147 -27.79 -8.68 -4.13
C TYR A 147 -28.86 -7.72 -4.70
N GLU A 148 -30.04 -7.67 -4.08
CA GLU A 148 -31.16 -6.78 -4.49
C GLU A 148 -31.21 -5.43 -3.73
N GLY A 149 -30.12 -5.02 -3.06
CA GLY A 149 -30.13 -3.92 -2.08
C GLY A 149 -29.20 -2.74 -2.38
N GLY A 150 -29.73 -1.52 -2.18
CA GLY A 150 -29.01 -0.25 -2.29
C GLY A 150 -28.09 0.00 -1.09
N ASP A 151 -26.92 -0.63 -1.10
CA ASP A 151 -25.87 -0.36 -0.12
C ASP A 151 -25.41 1.11 -0.22
N LEU A 152 -25.36 1.77 0.94
CA LEU A 152 -24.94 3.17 1.04
C LEU A 152 -23.42 3.35 0.85
N GLU A 153 -22.64 2.28 1.01
CA GLU A 153 -21.17 2.31 0.91
C GLU A 153 -20.68 1.21 -0.03
N ARG A 154 -20.49 1.57 -1.30
CA ARG A 154 -19.95 0.70 -2.34
C ARG A 154 -18.53 1.13 -2.65
N LEU A 155 -17.57 0.43 -2.05
CA LEU A 155 -16.17 0.85 -2.07
C LEU A 155 -15.25 -0.26 -2.57
N THR A 156 -14.30 0.09 -3.42
CA THR A 156 -13.17 -0.76 -3.78
C THR A 156 -11.87 -0.13 -3.28
N GLU A 157 -11.16 -0.84 -2.41
CA GLU A 157 -9.88 -0.42 -1.84
C GLU A 157 -8.74 -1.23 -2.48
N ILE A 158 -7.65 -0.58 -2.86
CA ILE A 158 -6.39 -1.24 -3.22
C ILE A 158 -5.40 -1.00 -2.09
N LYS A 159 -4.84 -2.07 -1.54
CA LYS A 159 -3.90 -2.03 -0.41
C LYS A 159 -2.54 -2.60 -0.78
N ASP A 160 -1.48 -1.96 -0.30
CA ASP A 160 -0.16 -2.59 -0.28
C ASP A 160 -0.09 -3.52 0.93
N VAL A 161 -0.10 -4.82 0.69
CA VAL A 161 0.06 -5.86 1.73
C VAL A 161 1.51 -6.35 1.79
N GLY A 162 2.36 -5.93 0.87
CA GLY A 162 3.77 -6.34 0.79
C GLY A 162 4.66 -5.60 1.78
N GLN A 163 4.39 -4.32 2.03
CA GLN A 163 5.21 -3.52 2.95
C GLN A 163 4.45 -2.94 4.13
N SER A 164 3.36 -2.21 3.87
CA SER A 164 2.81 -1.27 4.86
C SER A 164 1.40 -1.63 5.37
N GLY A 165 0.67 -2.49 4.67
CA GLY A 165 -0.75 -2.78 4.94
C GLY A 165 -1.69 -1.60 4.65
N ARG A 166 -1.19 -0.51 4.05
CA ARG A 166 -1.93 0.74 3.88
C ARG A 166 -2.85 0.68 2.66
N THR A 167 -3.97 1.38 2.75
CA THR A 167 -4.82 1.66 1.59
C THR A 167 -4.13 2.69 0.71
N LEU A 168 -3.88 2.33 -0.54
CA LEU A 168 -3.25 3.17 -1.55
C LEU A 168 -4.28 3.92 -2.39
N LEU A 169 -5.44 3.29 -2.65
CA LEU A 169 -6.54 3.87 -3.41
C LEU A 169 -7.87 3.40 -2.83
N THR A 170 -8.85 4.28 -2.79
CA THR A 170 -10.26 3.97 -2.54
C THR A 170 -11.10 4.52 -3.67
N LEU A 171 -11.88 3.66 -4.30
CA LEU A 171 -12.86 4.00 -5.32
C LEU A 171 -14.25 3.89 -4.72
N GLU A 172 -15.04 4.94 -4.83
CA GLU A 172 -16.46 4.94 -4.48
C GLU A 172 -17.28 4.76 -5.76
N VAL A 173 -18.16 3.77 -5.74
CA VAL A 173 -18.99 3.37 -6.89
C VAL A 173 -20.41 3.85 -6.62
N LEU A 174 -20.83 4.87 -7.35
CA LEU A 174 -22.16 5.47 -7.23
C LEU A 174 -23.20 4.67 -8.03
#